data_AF-A0A4U5NWE9-F1
#
_entry.id   AF-A0A4U5NWE9-F1
#
_cell.length_a   1.000
_cell.length_b   1.000
_cell.length_c   1.000
_cell.angle_alpha   90.00
_cell.angle_beta   90.00
_cell.angle_gamma   90.00
#
_symmetry.space_group_name_H-M   'P 1'
#
loop_
_entity.id
_entity.type
_entity.pdbx_description
1 polymer ?
#
loop_
_entity_poly.entity_id
_entity_poly.type
_entity_poly.pdbx_seq_one_letter_code
_entity_poly.pdbx_strand_id
1 'polypeptide(L)'
;MNGLTFFLQSGVIKEQVAVETQEIAIRDLREEAVKFIRKHYPNNGRGDALADHILLYRHDLRSINILQLITSSVDVADGTLVEIVISF
;
A
#
# COMPACT_ATOMS: atom_id res chain seq x y z
N MET A 1 16.12 -11.74 13.35
CA MET A 1 14.78 -11.13 13.24
C MET A 1 14.72 -10.47 11.88
N ASN A 2 14.26 -11.18 10.86
CA ASN A 2 14.29 -10.69 9.49
C ASN A 2 12.84 -10.61 9.01
N GLY A 3 12.10 -9.62 9.49
CA GLY A 3 10.80 -9.24 8.93
C GLY A 3 10.96 -8.22 7.81
N LEU A 4 9.88 -7.94 7.10
CA LEU A 4 9.79 -6.90 6.07
C LEU A 4 9.10 -5.67 6.66
N THR A 5 9.74 -4.51 6.54
CA THR A 5 9.17 -3.23 6.98
C THR A 5 9.00 -2.30 5.79
N PHE A 6 7.80 -1.73 5.60
CA PHE A 6 7.50 -0.82 4.50
C PHE A 6 6.55 0.30 4.97
N PHE A 7 6.25 1.24 4.09
CA PHE A 7 5.35 2.36 4.39
C PHE A 7 4.12 2.33 3.50
N LEU A 8 2.95 2.54 4.09
CA LEU A 8 1.72 2.88 3.37
C LEU A 8 1.52 4.40 3.40
N GLN A 9 1.07 4.98 2.29
CA GLN A 9 0.74 6.40 2.22
C GLN A 9 -0.53 6.66 1.40
N SER A 10 -1.32 7.64 1.83
CA SER A 10 -2.40 8.24 1.03
C SER A 10 -2.42 9.74 1.30
N GLY A 11 -2.24 10.55 0.25
CA GLY A 11 -2.11 11.99 0.39
C GLY A 11 -0.93 12.35 1.32
N VAL A 12 -1.22 12.99 2.45
CA VAL A 12 -0.20 13.40 3.45
C VAL A 12 -0.04 12.41 4.61
N ILE A 13 -0.87 11.37 4.68
CA ILE A 13 -0.87 10.41 5.78
C ILE A 13 0.05 9.25 5.41
N LYS A 14 1.01 8.95 6.30
CA LYS A 14 1.98 7.85 6.15
C LYS A 14 2.02 6.99 7.40
N GLU A 15 2.00 5.67 7.23
CA GLU A 15 2.15 4.69 8.32
C GLU A 15 3.17 3.63 7.96
N GLN A 16 3.92 3.17 8.96
CA GLN A 16 4.85 2.05 8.83
C GLN A 16 4.10 0.74 9.09
N VAL A 17 4.34 -0.25 8.25
CA VAL A 17 3.85 -1.62 8.39
C VAL A 17 5.05 -2.54 8.52
N ALA A 18 5.02 -3.41 9.52
CA ALA A 18 6.03 -4.45 9.73
C ALA A 18 5.34 -5.81 9.70
N VAL A 19 5.85 -6.72 8.87
CA VAL A 19 5.41 -8.12 8.81
C VAL A 19 6.56 -9.03 9.21
N GLU A 20 6.24 -10.15 9.86
CA GLU A 20 7.26 -11.08 10.37
C GLU A 20 7.96 -11.87 9.25
N THR A 21 7.35 -11.93 8.06
CA THR A 21 7.85 -12.59 6.87
C THR A 21 8.76 -11.67 6.06
N GLN A 22 9.61 -12.25 5.20
CA GLN A 22 10.46 -11.49 4.27
C GLN A 22 9.70 -10.93 3.06
N GLU A 23 8.46 -11.35 2.87
CA GLU A 23 7.61 -10.98 1.74
C GLU A 23 6.16 -10.88 2.21
N ILE A 24 5.38 -10.01 1.57
CA ILE A 24 3.94 -9.86 1.80
C ILE A 24 3.18 -10.28 0.53
N ALA A 25 2.19 -11.16 0.67
CA ALA A 25 1.34 -11.51 -0.46
C ALA A 25 0.52 -10.30 -0.92
N ILE A 26 0.29 -10.14 -2.23
CA ILE A 26 -0.47 -9.00 -2.77
C ILE A 26 -1.87 -8.87 -2.15
N ARG A 27 -2.51 -10.01 -1.84
CA ARG A 27 -3.80 -10.01 -1.13
C ARG A 27 -3.68 -9.35 0.24
N ASP A 28 -2.69 -9.76 1.03
CA ASP A 28 -2.50 -9.27 2.39
C ASP A 28 -2.07 -7.78 2.38
N LEU A 29 -1.26 -7.36 1.39
CA LEU A 29 -0.93 -5.95 1.17
C LEU A 29 -2.18 -5.11 0.87
N ARG A 30 -3.11 -5.63 0.04
CA ARG A 30 -4.39 -4.98 -0.22
C ARG A 30 -5.25 -4.88 1.03
N GLU A 31 -5.27 -5.92 1.87
CA GLU A 31 -5.99 -5.91 3.14
C GLU A 31 -5.44 -4.83 4.08
N GLU A 32 -4.12 -4.69 4.20
CA GLU A 32 -3.48 -3.62 4.99
C GLU A 32 -3.82 -2.23 4.43
N ALA A 33 -3.82 -2.06 3.10
CA ALA A 33 -4.23 -0.80 2.48
C ALA A 33 -5.72 -0.47 2.74
N VAL A 34 -6.62 -1.46 2.69
CA VAL A 34 -8.04 -1.28 3.04
C VAL A 34 -8.19 -0.87 4.51
N LYS A 35 -7.48 -1.52 5.43
CA LYS A 35 -7.47 -1.17 6.86
C LYS A 35 -7.00 0.27 7.06
N PHE A 36 -5.90 0.65 6.40
CA PHE A 36 -5.37 2.00 6.42
C PHE A 36 -6.40 3.04 5.96
N ILE A 37 -7.07 2.81 4.81
CA ILE A 37 -8.07 3.76 4.30
C ILE A 37 -9.30 3.82 5.19
N ARG A 38 -9.78 2.70 5.73
CA ARG A 38 -10.92 2.70 6.65
C ARG A 38 -10.61 3.44 7.96
N LYS A 39 -9.37 3.34 8.44
CA LYS A 39 -8.89 4.04 9.64
C LYS A 39 -8.84 5.56 9.45
N HIS A 40 -8.29 6.02 8.32
CA HIS A 40 -8.04 7.46 8.08
C HIS A 40 -9.14 8.19 7.32
N TYR A 41 -9.92 7.46 6.52
CA TYR A 41 -11.02 7.99 5.70
C TYR A 41 -12.29 7.14 5.94
N PRO A 42 -12.88 7.16 7.14
CA PRO A 42 -14.04 6.33 7.47
C PRO A 42 -15.28 6.64 6.61
N ASN A 43 -15.40 7.87 6.10
CA ASN A 43 -16.49 8.32 5.24
C ASN A 43 -16.12 8.31 3.74
N ASN A 44 -15.26 7.38 3.30
CA ASN A 44 -14.78 7.28 1.91
C ASN A 44 -15.86 6.94 0.87
N GLY A 45 -17.11 6.68 1.26
CA GLY A 45 -18.24 6.45 0.35
C GLY A 45 -18.21 5.11 -0.39
N ARG A 46 -17.26 4.21 -0.11
CA ARG A 46 -17.11 2.92 -0.82
C ARG A 46 -17.61 1.71 -0.05
N GLY A 47 -17.72 1.82 1.28
CA GLY A 47 -18.17 0.71 2.12
C GLY A 47 -17.38 -0.56 1.84
N ASP A 48 -18.08 -1.66 1.51
CA ASP A 48 -17.48 -2.97 1.27
C ASP A 48 -16.82 -3.12 -0.10
N ALA A 49 -17.16 -2.28 -1.07
CA ALA A 49 -16.55 -2.29 -2.40
C ALA A 49 -15.15 -1.65 -2.43
N LEU A 50 -14.65 -1.12 -1.31
CA LEU A 50 -13.38 -0.39 -1.26
C LEU A 50 -12.18 -1.21 -1.79
N ALA A 51 -12.16 -2.52 -1.55
CA ALA A 51 -11.04 -3.38 -1.97
C ALA A 51 -10.87 -3.45 -3.50
N ASP A 52 -11.97 -3.40 -4.25
CA ASP A 52 -11.99 -3.44 -5.73
C ASP A 52 -11.51 -2.14 -6.39
N HIS A 53 -11.29 -1.16 -5.54
CA HIS A 53 -11.29 0.26 -5.85
C HIS A 53 -9.99 0.94 -5.37
N ILE A 54 -9.10 0.16 -4.77
CA ILE A 54 -7.76 0.55 -4.35
C ILE A 54 -6.75 0.08 -5.38
N LEU A 55 -5.91 1.02 -5.80
CA LEU A 55 -4.71 0.81 -6.58
C LEU A 55 -3.50 1.09 -5.70
N LEU A 56 -2.47 0.24 -5.84
CA LEU A 56 -1.26 0.31 -5.04
C LEU A 56 -0.08 0.61 -5.97
N TYR A 57 0.68 1.65 -5.65
CA TYR A 57 1.82 2.08 -6.44
C TYR A 57 3.08 2.13 -5.60
N ARG A 58 4.23 1.95 -6.25
CA ARG A 58 5.54 2.31 -5.72
C ARG A 58 6.17 3.40 -6.56
N HIS A 59 7.13 4.11 -5.99
CA HIS A 59 7.94 5.05 -6.75
C HIS A 59 8.98 4.31 -7.59
N ASP A 60 9.17 4.73 -8.83
CA ASP A 60 10.31 4.28 -9.64
C ASP A 60 11.60 4.86 -9.03
N LEU A 61 12.53 3.99 -8.63
CA LEU A 61 13.80 4.43 -8.03
C LEU A 61 14.70 5.21 -9.01
N ARG A 62 14.40 5.18 -10.30
CA ARG A 62 15.11 5.89 -11.37
C ARG A 62 14.45 7.22 -11.74
N SER A 63 13.25 7.50 -11.24
CA SER A 63 12.53 8.74 -11.54
C SER A 63 11.72 9.24 -10.35
N ILE A 64 11.97 10.47 -9.94
CA ILE A 64 11.36 11.10 -8.76
C ILE A 64 9.83 11.27 -8.82
N ASN A 65 9.22 11.17 -10.00
CA ASN A 65 7.82 11.52 -10.22
C ASN A 65 7.04 10.44 -10.98
N ILE A 66 7.57 9.22 -11.07
CA ILE A 66 6.88 8.10 -11.72
C ILE A 66 6.39 7.12 -10.67
N LEU A 67 5.08 6.90 -10.67
CA LEU A 67 4.44 5.83 -9.92
C LEU A 67 4.27 4.60 -10.81
N GLN A 68 4.66 3.44 -10.28
CA GLN A 68 4.54 2.14 -10.92
C GLN A 68 3.55 1.29 -10.16
N LEU A 69 2.60 0.69 -10.87
CA LEU A 69 1.59 -0.19 -10.26
C LEU A 69 2.29 -1.42 -9.67
N ILE A 70 1.97 -1.74 -8.42
CA ILE A 70 2.41 -2.96 -7.76
C ILE A 70 1.59 -4.12 -8.30
N THR A 71 2.26 -5.08 -8.93
CA THR A 71 1.60 -6.24 -9.55
C THR A 71 2.07 -7.56 -8.98
N SER A 72 3.22 -7.57 -8.29
CA SER A 72 3.81 -8.75 -7.68
C SER A 72 4.37 -8.42 -6.29
N SER A 73 4.41 -9.40 -5.40
CA SER A 73 4.93 -9.26 -4.04
C SER A 73 6.40 -8.81 -4.01
N VAL A 74 7.18 -9.15 -5.04
CA VAL A 74 8.58 -8.71 -5.21
C VAL A 74 8.75 -7.21 -5.44
N ASP A 75 7.67 -6.50 -5.79
CA ASP A 75 7.68 -5.04 -5.92
C ASP A 75 7.77 -4.34 -4.54
N VAL A 76 7.53 -5.07 -3.44
CA VAL A 76 7.58 -4.55 -2.06
C VAL A 76 8.81 -5.12 -1.34
N ALA A 77 9.82 -4.27 -1.17
CA ALA A 77 11.02 -4.55 -0.40
C ALA A 77 11.07 -3.68 0.87
N ASP A 78 12.06 -3.94 1.73
CA ASP A 78 12.25 -3.16 2.95
C ASP A 78 12.45 -1.67 2.63
N GLY A 79 11.75 -0.81 3.37
CA GLY A 79 11.71 0.64 3.15
C GLY A 79 10.85 1.11 1.98
N THR A 80 10.19 0.21 1.23
CA THR A 80 9.33 0.60 0.10
C THR A 80 8.20 1.52 0.56
N LEU A 81 7.97 2.60 -0.20
CA LEU A 81 6.79 3.44 -0.03
C LEU A 81 5.70 2.99 -1.00
N VAL A 82 4.62 2.46 -0.44
CA VAL A 82 3.41 2.04 -1.15
C VAL A 82 2.37 3.15 -1.08
N GLU A 83 2.11 3.79 -2.20
CA GLU A 83 1.06 4.80 -2.38
C GLU A 83 -0.28 4.11 -2.62
N ILE A 84 -1.27 4.42 -1.80
CA ILE A 84 -2.64 3.94 -1.90
C ILE A 84 -3.46 4.99 -2.63
N VAL A 85 -4.02 4.62 -3.78
CA VAL A 85 -4.87 5.49 -4.60
C VAL A 85 -6.26 4.88 -4.70
N ILE A 86 -7.28 5.69 -4.46
CA ILE A 86 -8.70 5.31 -4.60
C ILE A 86 -9.15 5.72 -6.01
N SER A 87 -9.46 4.77 -6.88
CA SER A 87 -9.82 5.03 -8.29
C SER A 87 -11.33 5.18 -8.47
N PHE A 88 -11.81 6.35 -8.90
CA PHE A 88 -13.23 6.65 -9.12
C PHE A 88 -13.90 5.76 -10.18
#